data_AF-A0A2G2KRH7-F1
#
_entry.id   AF-A0A2G2KRH7-F1
#
_cell.length_a   1.000
_cell.length_b   1.000
_cell.length_c   1.000
_cell.angle_alpha   90.00
_cell.angle_beta   90.00
_cell.angle_gamma   90.00
#
_symmetry.space_group_name_H-M   'P 1'
#
loop_
_entity.id
_entity.type
_entity.pdbx_description
1 polymer ?
#
loop_
_entity_poly.entity_id
_entity_poly.type
_entity_poly.pdbx_seq_one_letter_code
_entity_poly.pdbx_strand_id
1 'polypeptide(L)'
;MTFFKKLGKGFKGAYQALSSDEYEIKNVKAKCIHCGHNNFERGEAQLNTAGMTFVNLDWANENAYLLSCKDCSYIMWFAEQPKKIV
;
A
#
# COMPACT_ATOMS: atom_id res chain seq x y z
N MET A 1 -6.76 -38.29 14.31
CA MET A 1 -5.62 -37.34 14.17
C MET A 1 -5.76 -36.40 12.96
N THR A 2 -6.99 -35.95 12.63
CA THR A 2 -7.26 -35.17 11.38
C THR A 2 -7.68 -33.72 11.64
N PHE A 3 -8.05 -33.39 12.88
CA PHE A 3 -8.60 -32.09 13.25
C PHE A 3 -7.52 -30.98 13.35
N PHE A 4 -6.38 -31.26 13.99
CA PHE A 4 -5.30 -30.27 14.17
C PHE A 4 -4.64 -29.82 12.85
N LYS A 5 -4.55 -30.71 11.86
CA LYS A 5 -3.97 -30.40 10.53
C LYS A 5 -4.85 -29.45 9.69
N LYS A 6 -6.18 -29.49 9.88
CA LYS A 6 -7.13 -28.58 9.21
C LYS A 6 -7.11 -27.19 9.85
N LEU A 7 -6.98 -27.13 11.19
CA LEU A 7 -6.90 -25.87 11.93
C LEU A 7 -5.69 -25.02 11.50
N GLY A 8 -4.51 -25.64 11.36
CA GLY A 8 -3.28 -24.94 10.96
C GLY A 8 -3.32 -24.36 9.54
N LYS A 9 -4.05 -24.98 8.60
CA LYS A 9 -4.24 -24.43 7.24
C LYS A 9 -5.16 -23.22 7.25
N GLY A 10 -6.25 -23.26 8.02
CA GLY A 10 -7.16 -22.12 8.17
C GLY A 10 -6.47 -20.92 8.83
N PHE A 11 -5.65 -21.17 9.85
CA PHE A 11 -4.87 -20.13 10.53
C PHE A 11 -3.86 -19.45 9.60
N LYS A 12 -3.17 -20.23 8.77
CA LYS A 12 -2.21 -19.69 7.79
C LYS A 12 -2.90 -18.80 6.75
N GLY A 13 -4.06 -19.19 6.23
CA GLY A 13 -4.83 -18.37 5.30
C GLY A 13 -5.33 -17.07 5.93
N ALA A 14 -5.81 -17.12 7.18
CA ALA A 14 -6.22 -15.93 7.92
C ALA A 14 -5.04 -14.97 8.19
N TYR A 15 -3.89 -15.50 8.56
CA TYR A 15 -2.67 -14.71 8.75
C TYR A 15 -2.17 -14.06 7.44
N GLN A 16 -2.26 -14.78 6.32
CA GLN A 16 -1.88 -14.28 5.01
C GLN A 16 -2.82 -13.16 4.52
N ALA A 17 -4.11 -13.26 4.81
CA ALA A 17 -5.08 -12.19 4.57
C ALA A 17 -4.80 -10.95 5.44
N LEU A 18 -4.41 -11.14 6.71
CA LEU A 18 -4.00 -10.04 7.60
C LEU A 18 -2.69 -9.36 7.16
N SER A 19 -1.76 -10.12 6.58
CA SER A 19 -0.48 -9.59 6.07
C SER A 19 -0.60 -9.00 4.65
N SER A 20 -1.79 -9.06 4.05
CA SER A 20 -2.02 -8.66 2.66
C SER A 20 -2.03 -7.15 2.44
N ASP A 21 -1.54 -6.35 3.38
CA ASP A 21 -1.51 -4.88 3.28
C ASP A 21 -0.10 -4.31 3.51
N GLU A 22 0.94 -5.16 3.40
CA GLU A 22 2.34 -4.74 3.47
C GLU A 22 2.89 -4.36 2.09
N TYR A 23 3.67 -3.28 2.05
CA TYR A 23 4.24 -2.72 0.83
C TYR A 23 5.75 -2.48 0.94
N GLU A 24 6.43 -2.46 -0.20
CA GLU A 24 7.80 -2.00 -0.33
C GLU A 24 7.94 -0.91 -1.41
N ILE A 25 8.90 -0.01 -1.22
CA ILE A 25 9.29 1.01 -2.18
C ILE A 25 10.79 0.89 -2.36
N LYS A 26 11.28 0.72 -3.61
CA LYS A 26 12.70 0.51 -3.91
C LYS A 26 13.38 -0.56 -3.02
N ASN A 27 12.70 -1.69 -2.80
CA ASN A 27 13.16 -2.81 -1.94
C ASN A 27 13.28 -2.45 -0.45
N VAL A 28 12.66 -1.35 -0.01
CA VAL A 28 12.55 -0.97 1.40
C VAL A 28 11.12 -1.20 1.87
N LYS A 29 10.94 -2.02 2.91
CA LYS A 29 9.62 -2.26 3.51
C LYS A 29 9.05 -0.96 4.09
N ALA A 30 7.80 -0.66 3.74
CA ALA A 30 7.09 0.49 4.26
C ALA A 30 6.79 0.31 5.75
N LYS A 31 7.08 1.35 6.53
CA LYS A 31 6.72 1.47 7.94
C LYS A 31 6.23 2.88 8.18
N CYS A 32 5.10 3.01 8.88
CA CYS A 32 4.49 4.30 9.14
C CYS A 32 5.46 5.14 9.98
N ILE A 33 5.86 6.30 9.50
CA ILE A 33 6.81 7.17 10.22
C ILE A 33 6.19 7.81 11.46
N HIS A 34 4.87 7.82 11.56
CA HIS A 34 4.14 8.38 12.69
C HIS A 34 3.97 7.38 13.85
N CYS A 35 3.43 6.18 13.60
CA CYS A 35 3.16 5.20 14.66
C CYS A 35 3.97 3.89 14.56
N GLY A 36 4.72 3.67 13.49
CA GLY A 36 5.51 2.46 13.28
C GLY A 36 4.76 1.24 12.77
N HIS A 37 3.45 1.34 12.48
CA HIS A 37 2.65 0.26 11.89
C HIS A 37 3.06 -0.05 10.44
N ASN A 38 2.75 -1.26 9.94
CA ASN A 38 3.23 -1.82 8.67
C ASN A 38 2.12 -2.17 7.67
N ASN A 39 0.83 -2.07 8.03
CA ASN A 39 -0.29 -2.29 7.11
C ASN A 39 -0.86 -0.97 6.59
N PHE A 40 -1.11 -0.91 5.28
CA PHE A 40 -1.54 0.30 4.60
C PHE A 40 -2.69 0.06 3.62
N GLU A 41 -3.53 1.07 3.45
CA GLU A 41 -4.40 1.21 2.29
C GLU A 41 -3.62 1.94 1.19
N ARG A 42 -3.65 1.42 -0.05
CA ARG A 42 -2.93 2.03 -1.19
C ARG A 42 -3.88 2.93 -1.96
N GLY A 43 -3.42 4.13 -2.30
CA GLY A 43 -4.14 5.07 -3.17
C GLY A 43 -3.23 5.67 -4.22
N GLU A 44 -3.84 6.45 -5.11
CA GLU A 44 -3.16 7.26 -6.12
C GLU A 44 -3.79 8.65 -6.14
N ALA A 45 -2.97 9.68 -6.29
CA ALA A 45 -3.39 11.07 -6.43
C ALA A 45 -2.74 11.69 -7.67
N GLN A 46 -3.54 12.42 -8.45
CA GLN A 46 -3.04 13.21 -9.57
C GLN A 46 -2.42 14.50 -9.02
N LEU A 47 -1.16 14.79 -9.38
CA LEU A 47 -0.46 16.00 -8.94
C LEU A 47 -0.73 17.23 -9.82
N ASN A 48 -1.58 17.12 -10.84
CA ASN A 48 -1.85 18.21 -11.75
C ASN A 48 -2.82 19.24 -11.19
N THR A 49 -2.56 20.51 -11.50
CA THR A 49 -3.56 21.58 -11.39
C THR A 49 -4.61 21.42 -12.49
N ALA A 50 -5.89 21.70 -12.17
CA ALA A 50 -7.05 21.51 -13.05
C ALA A 50 -6.95 22.16 -14.46
N GLY A 51 -5.99 23.06 -14.69
CA GLY A 51 -5.74 23.71 -15.98
C GLY A 51 -4.87 22.91 -16.96
N MET A 52 -4.10 21.91 -16.51
CA MET A 52 -3.20 21.14 -17.38
C MET A 52 -3.93 20.04 -18.18
N THR A 53 -5.15 19.67 -17.82
CA THR A 53 -5.99 18.74 -18.61
C THR A 53 -6.43 19.34 -19.94
N PHE A 54 -6.40 20.68 -20.10
CA PHE A 54 -6.79 21.37 -21.34
C PHE A 54 -5.67 21.45 -22.39
N VAL A 55 -4.42 21.23 -21.99
CA VAL A 55 -3.25 21.27 -22.87
C VAL A 55 -2.67 19.87 -22.84
N ASN A 56 -3.01 19.06 -23.84
CA ASN A 56 -2.76 17.62 -24.03
C ASN A 56 -1.30 17.15 -23.74
N LEU A 57 -0.86 17.29 -22.49
CA LEU A 57 0.47 17.00 -21.95
C LEU A 57 0.35 15.84 -20.98
N ASP A 58 -0.30 14.77 -21.41
CA ASP A 58 -0.46 13.55 -20.61
C ASP A 58 0.88 12.90 -20.23
N TRP A 59 1.97 13.29 -20.90
CA TRP A 59 3.35 12.88 -20.58
C TRP A 59 3.93 13.57 -19.34
N ALA A 60 3.29 14.63 -18.84
CA ALA A 60 3.64 15.32 -17.59
C ALA A 60 2.77 14.87 -16.40
N ASN A 61 1.95 13.82 -16.56
CA ASN A 61 1.18 13.21 -15.48
C ASN A 61 2.12 12.48 -14.49
N GLU A 62 2.69 13.22 -13.54
CA GLU A 62 3.28 12.63 -12.35
C GLU A 62 2.14 12.16 -11.43
N ASN A 63 1.87 10.85 -11.45
CA ASN A 63 1.00 10.23 -10.46
C ASN A 63 1.76 10.11 -9.13
N ALA A 64 1.18 10.59 -8.04
CA ALA A 64 1.66 10.27 -6.70
C ALA A 64 0.97 9.02 -6.18
N TYR A 65 1.74 8.10 -5.64
CA TYR A 65 1.24 6.93 -4.95
C TYR A 65 1.16 7.19 -3.45
N LEU A 66 0.09 6.71 -2.83
CA LEU A 66 -0.21 6.94 -1.42
C LEU A 66 -0.20 5.62 -0.66
N LEU A 67 0.39 5.64 0.53
CA LEU A 67 0.16 4.62 1.56
C LEU A 67 -0.46 5.28 2.79
N SER A 68 -1.75 5.01 3.02
CA SER A 68 -2.48 5.46 4.20
C SER A 68 -2.40 4.40 5.29
N CYS A 69 -1.88 4.76 6.45
CA CYS A 69 -1.72 3.82 7.57
C CYS A 69 -3.09 3.36 8.09
N LYS A 70 -3.31 2.04 8.17
CA LYS A 70 -4.58 1.48 8.68
C LYS A 70 -4.79 1.66 10.19
N ASP A 71 -3.73 2.02 10.92
CA ASP A 71 -3.76 2.23 12.38
C ASP A 71 -3.96 3.71 12.76
N CYS A 72 -3.11 4.62 12.25
CA CYS A 72 -3.15 6.04 12.63
C CYS A 72 -3.58 7.01 11.52
N SER A 73 -3.95 6.51 10.34
CA SER A 73 -4.39 7.29 9.18
C SER A 73 -3.36 8.26 8.58
N TYR A 74 -2.09 8.22 9.01
CA TYR A 74 -1.01 8.99 8.39
C TYR A 74 -0.79 8.56 6.93
N ILE A 75 -0.68 9.52 6.02
CA ILE A 75 -0.51 9.28 4.58
C ILE A 75 0.94 9.58 4.17
N MET A 76 1.62 8.58 3.62
CA MET A 76 2.92 8.73 2.98
C MET A 76 2.75 8.85 1.46
N TRP A 77 3.49 9.77 0.85
CA TRP A 77 3.46 10.05 -0.59
C TRP A 77 4.74 9.53 -1.24
N PHE A 78 4.60 8.87 -2.40
CA PHE A 78 5.71 8.30 -3.16
C PHE A 78 5.57 8.64 -4.64
N ALA A 79 6.67 9.04 -5.28
CA ALA A 79 6.72 9.25 -6.73
C ALA A 79 6.82 7.92 -7.51
N GLU A 80 7.19 6.83 -6.84
CA GLU A 80 7.24 5.48 -7.42
C GLU A 80 6.21 4.57 -6.77
N GLN A 81 5.69 3.63 -7.56
CA GLN A 81 4.62 2.75 -7.13
C GLN A 81 5.08 1.79 -6.02
N PRO A 82 4.42 1.78 -4.85
CA PRO A 82 4.66 0.78 -3.83
C PRO A 82 4.24 -0.61 -4.34
N LYS A 83 5.13 -1.58 -4.19
CA LYS A 83 4.87 -2.98 -4.54
C LYS A 83 4.32 -3.72 -3.34
N LYS A 84 3.31 -4.55 -3.58
CA LYS A 84 2.72 -5.40 -2.55
C LYS A 84 3.65 -6.58 -2.24
N ILE A 85 3.89 -6.85 -0.97
CA ILE A 85 4.78 -7.94 -0.54
C ILE A 85 4.03 -9.28 -0.38
N VAL A 86 2.71 -9.24 -0.07
CA VAL A 86 1.88 -10.44 0.19
C VAL A 86 0.47 -10.32 -0.38
#